data_AF-A0A4Q3WVL9-F1
#
_entry.id   AF-A0A4Q3WVL9-F1
#
_cell.length_a   1.000
_cell.length_b   1.000
_cell.length_c   1.000
_cell.angle_alpha   90.00
_cell.angle_beta   90.00
_cell.angle_gamma   90.00
#
_symmetry.space_group_name_H-M   'P 1'
#
loop_
_entity.id
_entity.type
_entity.pdbx_description
1 polymer ?
#
loop_
_entity_poly.entity_id
_entity_poly.type
_entity_poly.pdbx_seq_one_letter_code
_entity_poly.pdbx_strand_id
1 'polypeptide(L)'
;MPMAGRVIVQSIGALLIVGFLALLGILGMVVWFGERSQTYFDDAIQSRDIRSFAVELRSAIQSAESSQRGYVLTGNEIYLSPYNTAKVSAARQLEQIKRAPGWSGLPAVIDRLGRSVTDKITEMDQSVALKTDRKEAEALAVIKTNRGKALMDEINLFVSGIVRSADDRLTVGVTEQRANAAGLRLVSLVASLLIVLVVSGVVLMIYRYTREITRARDEHR
;
A
#
# COMPACT_ATOMS: atom_id res chain seq x y z
N MET A 1 -33.48 -58.29 2.94
CA MET A 1 -32.34 -57.85 2.11
C MET A 1 -31.48 -56.83 2.88
N PRO A 2 -30.45 -57.25 3.63
CA PRO A 2 -29.63 -56.36 4.46
C PRO A 2 -28.51 -55.62 3.71
N MET A 3 -28.24 -55.98 2.44
CA MET A 3 -27.14 -55.42 1.65
C MET A 3 -27.44 -54.00 1.13
N ALA A 4 -28.69 -53.68 0.82
CA ALA A 4 -29.08 -52.37 0.29
C ALA A 4 -28.89 -51.23 1.33
N GLY A 5 -29.24 -51.46 2.60
CA GLY A 5 -29.08 -50.46 3.66
C GLY A 5 -27.62 -50.11 3.95
N ARG A 6 -26.71 -51.09 3.85
CA ARG A 6 -25.28 -50.89 4.11
C ARG A 6 -24.61 -50.04 3.02
N VAL A 7 -24.97 -50.26 1.76
CA VAL A 7 -24.50 -49.46 0.61
C VAL A 7 -25.01 -48.02 0.66
N ILE A 8 -26.23 -47.81 1.15
CA ILE A 8 -26.82 -46.47 1.31
C ILE A 8 -26.09 -45.69 2.41
N VAL A 9 -25.88 -46.30 3.59
CA VAL A 9 -25.17 -45.65 4.70
C VAL A 9 -23.72 -45.34 4.33
N GLN A 10 -23.05 -46.23 3.59
CA GLN A 10 -21.70 -45.98 3.07
C GLN A 10 -21.66 -44.83 2.06
N SER A 11 -22.65 -44.73 1.18
CA SER A 11 -22.77 -43.62 0.21
C SER A 11 -23.04 -42.28 0.88
N ILE A 12 -23.89 -42.24 1.93
CA ILE A 12 -24.15 -41.04 2.72
C ILE A 12 -22.89 -40.59 3.46
N GLY A 13 -22.17 -41.52 4.09
CA GLY A 13 -20.90 -41.23 4.74
C GLY A 13 -19.87 -40.66 3.76
N ALA A 14 -19.76 -41.23 2.57
CA ALA A 14 -18.84 -40.74 1.53
C ALA A 14 -19.19 -39.32 1.06
N LEU A 15 -20.47 -39.01 0.83
CA LEU A 15 -20.91 -37.67 0.43
C LEU A 15 -20.65 -36.61 1.51
N LEU A 16 -20.88 -36.95 2.78
CA LEU A 16 -20.60 -36.06 3.91
C LEU A 16 -19.10 -35.79 4.07
N ILE A 17 -18.25 -36.81 3.90
CA ILE A 17 -16.79 -36.66 3.94
C ILE A 17 -16.32 -35.74 2.79
N VAL A 18 -16.86 -35.93 1.59
CA VAL A 18 -16.53 -35.05 0.43
C VAL A 18 -16.95 -33.60 0.71
N GLY A 19 -18.15 -33.38 1.24
CA GLY A 19 -18.62 -32.04 1.61
C GLY A 19 -17.77 -31.39 2.72
N PHE A 20 -17.37 -32.17 3.72
CA PHE A 20 -16.51 -31.70 4.81
C PHE A 20 -15.10 -31.34 4.32
N LEU A 21 -14.50 -32.16 3.46
CA LEU A 21 -13.20 -31.89 2.84
C LEU A 21 -13.25 -30.65 1.93
N ALA A 22 -14.35 -30.46 1.20
CA ALA A 22 -14.56 -29.25 0.40
C ALA A 22 -14.63 -28.00 1.28
N LEU A 23 -15.36 -28.05 2.41
CA LEU A 23 -15.43 -26.96 3.38
C LEU A 23 -14.06 -26.62 3.99
N LEU A 24 -13.28 -27.63 4.36
CA LEU A 24 -11.92 -27.41 4.87
C LEU A 24 -10.99 -26.80 3.81
N GLY A 25 -11.10 -27.22 2.56
CA GLY A 25 -10.37 -26.61 1.44
C GLY A 25 -10.72 -25.14 1.24
N ILE A 26 -12.00 -24.78 1.34
CA ILE A 26 -12.47 -23.40 1.27
C ILE A 26 -11.93 -22.58 2.43
N LEU A 27 -12.00 -23.10 3.67
CA LEU A 27 -11.48 -22.41 4.85
C LEU A 27 -9.97 -22.18 4.75
N GLY A 28 -9.21 -23.20 4.33
CA GLY A 28 -7.77 -23.09 4.11
C GLY A 28 -7.43 -22.06 3.02
N MET A 29 -8.19 -22.04 1.93
CA MET A 29 -8.04 -21.05 0.85
C MET A 29 -8.35 -19.64 1.35
N VAL A 30 -9.43 -19.45 2.12
CA VAL A 30 -9.81 -18.14 2.69
C VAL A 30 -8.71 -17.60 3.61
N VAL A 31 -8.12 -18.45 4.46
CA VAL A 31 -7.02 -18.05 5.36
C VAL A 31 -5.76 -17.71 4.56
N TRP A 32 -5.33 -18.59 3.64
CA TRP A 32 -4.17 -18.37 2.78
C TRP A 32 -4.28 -17.08 1.96
N PHE A 33 -5.50 -16.74 1.52
CA PHE A 33 -5.76 -15.55 0.74
C PHE A 33 -5.95 -14.29 1.58
N GLY A 34 -6.49 -14.44 2.79
CA GLY A 34 -6.65 -13.37 3.76
C GLY A 34 -5.31 -12.81 4.23
N GLU A 35 -4.34 -13.68 4.51
CA GLU A 35 -2.97 -13.27 4.87
C GLU A 35 -2.28 -12.52 3.73
N ARG A 36 -2.45 -12.98 2.49
CA ARG A 36 -1.88 -12.32 1.30
C ARG A 36 -2.55 -10.97 1.02
N SER A 37 -3.84 -10.82 1.33
CA SER A 37 -4.58 -9.57 1.14
C SER A 37 -4.31 -8.50 2.19
N GLN A 38 -3.88 -8.85 3.41
CA GLN A 38 -3.58 -7.86 4.47
C GLN A 38 -2.25 -7.14 4.24
N THR A 39 -1.21 -7.86 3.78
CA THR A 39 0.10 -7.26 3.44
C THR A 39 0.02 -6.16 2.37
N TYR A 40 -0.92 -6.25 1.42
CA TYR A 40 -1.06 -5.24 0.36
C TYR A 40 -1.74 -3.94 0.81
N PHE A 41 -2.57 -3.98 1.85
CA PHE A 41 -3.27 -2.79 2.34
C PHE A 41 -2.33 -1.91 3.18
N ASP A 42 -1.51 -2.54 4.02
CA ASP A 42 -0.49 -1.84 4.83
C ASP A 42 0.63 -1.27 3.94
N ASP A 43 1.10 -2.03 2.94
CA ASP A 43 2.09 -1.53 1.96
C ASP A 43 1.55 -0.36 1.12
N ALA A 44 0.25 -0.35 0.80
CA ALA A 44 -0.36 0.74 0.04
C ALA A 44 -0.50 2.03 0.86
N ILE A 45 -0.92 1.93 2.13
CA ILE A 45 -1.00 3.10 3.03
C ILE A 45 0.40 3.67 3.25
N GLN A 46 1.37 2.81 3.56
CA GLN A 46 2.74 3.22 3.81
C GLN A 46 3.41 3.85 2.58
N SER A 47 3.13 3.34 1.37
CA SER A 47 3.62 3.92 0.11
C SER A 47 2.98 5.29 -0.16
N ARG A 48 1.71 5.48 0.21
CA ARG A 48 1.03 6.77 0.07
C ARG A 48 1.62 7.83 1.01
N ASP A 49 1.92 7.45 2.25
CA ASP A 49 2.46 8.37 3.26
C ASP A 49 3.86 8.86 2.87
N ILE A 50 4.77 7.96 2.48
CA ILE A 50 6.14 8.32 2.09
C ILE A 50 6.16 9.23 0.85
N ARG A 51 5.22 9.01 -0.08
CA ARG A 51 5.01 9.88 -1.23
C ARG A 51 4.57 11.28 -0.81
N SER A 52 3.63 11.38 0.14
CA SER A 52 3.18 12.67 0.67
C SER A 52 4.33 13.42 1.33
N PHE A 53 5.09 12.77 2.20
CA PHE A 53 6.23 13.37 2.89
C PHE A 53 7.29 13.89 1.91
N ALA A 54 7.59 13.15 0.84
CA ALA A 54 8.54 13.58 -0.18
C ALA A 54 8.07 14.81 -0.97
N VAL A 55 6.79 14.86 -1.34
CA VAL A 55 6.19 16.01 -2.03
C VAL A 55 6.14 17.23 -1.11
N GLU A 56 5.77 17.05 0.15
CA GLU A 56 5.71 18.11 1.15
C GLU A 56 7.11 18.64 1.50
N LEU A 57 8.13 17.78 1.57
CA LEU A 57 9.53 18.19 1.72
C LEU A 57 9.95 19.11 0.57
N ARG A 58 9.71 18.69 -0.68
CA ARG A 58 10.04 19.51 -1.86
C ARG A 58 9.35 20.87 -1.82
N SER A 59 8.05 20.86 -1.50
CA SER A 59 7.24 22.08 -1.41
C SER A 59 7.74 23.03 -0.32
N ALA A 60 8.11 22.50 0.85
CA ALA A 60 8.66 23.27 1.94
C ALA A 60 9.99 23.93 1.57
N ILE A 61 10.91 23.18 0.94
CA ILE A 61 12.21 23.73 0.51
C ILE A 61 12.03 24.80 -0.57
N GLN A 62 11.13 24.58 -1.52
CA GLN A 62 10.81 25.58 -2.55
C GLN A 62 10.19 26.85 -1.95
N SER A 63 9.34 26.71 -0.94
CA SER A 63 8.73 27.84 -0.22
C SER A 63 9.77 28.62 0.58
N ALA A 64 10.72 27.91 1.20
CA ALA A 64 11.87 28.52 1.87
C ALA A 64 12.73 29.30 0.86
N GLU A 65 13.07 28.71 -0.28
CA GLU A 65 13.86 29.38 -1.32
C GLU A 65 13.16 30.61 -1.89
N SER A 66 11.85 30.53 -2.15
CA SER A 66 11.07 31.68 -2.63
C SER A 66 11.05 32.82 -1.60
N SER A 67 10.87 32.49 -0.32
CA SER A 67 10.84 33.48 0.76
C SER A 67 12.22 34.09 0.98
N GLN A 68 13.28 33.28 0.99
CA GLN A 68 14.66 33.74 1.11
C GLN A 68 15.01 34.72 -0.03
N ARG A 69 14.69 34.37 -1.28
CA ARG A 69 14.93 35.27 -2.43
C ARG A 69 14.15 36.58 -2.29
N GLY A 70 12.91 36.52 -1.81
CA GLY A 70 12.10 37.71 -1.49
C GLY A 70 12.81 38.63 -0.49
N TYR A 71 13.33 38.07 0.61
CA TYR A 71 14.09 38.83 1.61
C TYR A 71 15.40 39.39 1.04
N VAL A 72 16.20 38.56 0.36
CA VAL A 72 17.50 39.01 -0.18
C VAL A 72 17.33 40.12 -1.23
N LEU A 73 16.29 40.01 -2.07
CA LEU A 73 15.99 41.00 -3.10
C LEU A 73 15.45 42.31 -2.52
N THR A 74 14.50 42.24 -1.59
CA THR A 74 13.73 43.42 -1.14
C THR A 74 14.21 44.00 0.19
N GLY A 75 14.89 43.21 1.01
CA GLY A 75 15.18 43.52 2.41
C GLY A 75 13.96 43.49 3.34
N ASN A 76 12.77 43.12 2.84
CA ASN A 76 11.55 43.16 3.63
C ASN A 76 11.44 41.96 4.58
N GLU A 77 11.46 42.22 5.88
CA GLU A 77 11.43 41.19 6.92
C GLU A 77 10.17 40.32 6.93
N ILE A 78 9.08 40.73 6.26
CA ILE A 78 7.87 39.89 6.13
C ILE A 78 8.17 38.52 5.52
N TYR A 79 9.24 38.41 4.73
CA TYR A 79 9.67 37.16 4.10
C TYR A 79 10.40 36.20 5.06
N LEU A 80 10.87 36.68 6.22
CA LEU A 80 11.59 35.85 7.19
C LEU A 80 10.66 34.89 7.94
N SER A 81 9.41 35.30 8.20
CA SER A 81 8.40 34.45 8.84
C SER A 81 8.05 33.19 8.01
N PRO A 82 7.65 33.31 6.73
CA PRO A 82 7.40 32.14 5.89
C PRO A 82 8.68 31.33 5.62
N TYR A 83 9.85 31.97 5.54
CA TYR A 83 11.14 31.26 5.44
C TYR A 83 11.39 30.32 6.63
N ASN A 84 11.28 30.84 7.85
CA ASN A 84 11.50 30.06 9.06
C ASN A 84 10.47 28.93 9.22
N THR A 85 9.20 29.22 8.92
CA THR A 85 8.13 28.21 8.93
C THR A 85 8.40 27.09 7.94
N ALA A 86 8.85 27.44 6.73
CA ALA A 86 9.19 26.47 5.69
C ALA A 86 10.39 25.59 6.07
N LYS A 87 11.43 26.13 6.72
CA LYS A 87 12.56 25.35 7.24
C LYS A 87 12.13 24.29 8.25
N VAL A 88 11.28 24.67 9.22
CA VAL A 88 10.75 23.74 10.23
C VAL A 88 9.93 22.64 9.57
N SER A 89 9.08 23.01 8.60
CA SER A 89 8.31 22.01 7.84
C SER A 89 9.23 21.05 7.08
N ALA A 90 10.25 21.55 6.38
CA ALA A 90 11.20 20.72 5.64
C ALA A 90 11.93 19.72 6.57
N ALA A 91 12.42 20.18 7.72
CA ALA A 91 13.07 19.32 8.71
C ALA A 91 12.12 18.22 9.22
N ARG A 92 10.87 18.58 9.53
CA ARG A 92 9.85 17.62 9.96
C ARG A 92 9.57 16.57 8.88
N GLN A 93 9.40 16.96 7.61
CA GLN A 93 9.13 16.01 6.54
C GLN A 93 10.31 15.08 6.27
N LEU A 94 11.54 15.60 6.35
CA LEU A 94 12.75 14.77 6.25
C LEU A 94 12.80 13.71 7.35
N GLU A 95 12.42 14.05 8.59
CA GLU A 95 12.34 13.08 9.68
C GLU A 95 11.24 12.03 9.47
N GLN A 96 10.10 12.39 8.87
CA GLN A 96 9.07 11.42 8.50
C GLN A 96 9.59 10.45 7.42
N ILE A 97 10.32 10.95 6.42
CA ILE A 97 10.95 10.11 5.38
C ILE A 97 11.95 9.13 6.01
N LYS A 98 12.78 9.58 6.97
CA LYS A 98 13.74 8.72 7.68
C LYS A 98 13.09 7.59 8.47
N ARG A 99 11.90 7.84 9.03
CA ARG A 99 11.16 6.87 9.86
C ARG A 99 10.23 5.97 9.05
N ALA A 100 9.97 6.31 7.78
CA ALA A 100 9.09 5.53 6.94
C ALA A 100 9.64 4.11 6.71
N PRO A 101 8.84 3.06 7.02
CA PRO A 101 9.31 1.70 6.82
C PRO A 101 9.54 1.41 5.33
N GLY A 102 10.42 0.48 5.00
CA GLY A 102 10.81 0.15 3.62
C GLY A 102 11.80 1.13 2.97
N TRP A 103 12.02 2.30 3.55
CA TRP A 103 13.11 3.22 3.20
C TRP A 103 14.25 3.18 4.23
N SER A 104 13.96 2.75 5.46
CA SER A 104 14.97 2.45 6.49
C SER A 104 16.07 1.47 6.05
N GLY A 105 15.81 0.63 5.05
CA GLY A 105 16.79 -0.29 4.45
C GLY A 105 17.77 0.34 3.44
N LEU A 106 17.62 1.63 3.12
CA LEU A 106 18.49 2.40 2.22
C LEU A 106 19.17 3.58 2.96
N PRO A 107 19.91 3.32 4.05
CA PRO A 107 20.45 4.38 4.92
C PRO A 107 21.32 5.38 4.15
N ALA A 108 22.16 4.90 3.23
CA ALA A 108 23.03 5.77 2.43
C ALA A 108 22.26 6.78 1.54
N VAL A 109 21.10 6.40 1.00
CA VAL A 109 20.26 7.26 0.15
C VAL A 109 19.58 8.34 1.00
N ILE A 110 19.01 7.93 2.13
CA ILE A 110 18.35 8.84 3.08
C ILE A 110 19.37 9.82 3.69
N ASP A 111 20.55 9.35 4.07
CA ASP A 111 21.61 10.18 4.61
C ASP A 111 22.13 11.18 3.57
N ARG A 112 22.15 10.79 2.29
CA ARG A 112 22.51 11.70 1.21
C ARG A 112 21.44 12.77 1.00
N LEU A 113 20.16 12.39 0.93
CA LEU A 113 19.05 13.34 0.89
C LEU A 113 19.10 14.31 2.09
N GLY A 114 19.30 13.78 3.30
CA GLY A 114 19.38 14.58 4.51
C GLY A 114 20.51 15.61 4.45
N ARG A 115 21.71 15.20 3.99
CA ARG A 115 22.81 16.13 3.75
C ARG A 115 22.48 17.19 2.71
N SER A 116 21.90 16.84 1.57
CA SER A 116 21.53 17.82 0.53
C SER A 116 20.50 18.83 1.03
N VAL A 117 19.52 18.40 1.85
CA VAL A 117 18.54 19.28 2.50
C VAL A 117 19.22 20.21 3.51
N THR A 118 20.07 19.68 4.38
CA THR A 118 20.81 20.48 5.37
C THR A 118 21.71 21.51 4.68
N ASP A 119 22.50 21.11 3.68
CA ASP A 119 23.38 21.99 2.92
C ASP A 119 22.59 23.09 2.21
N LYS A 120 21.40 22.77 1.69
CA LYS A 120 20.52 23.76 1.04
C LYS A 120 19.98 24.77 2.04
N ILE A 121 19.58 24.33 3.23
CA ILE A 121 19.12 25.22 4.30
C ILE A 121 20.27 26.12 4.77
N THR A 122 21.47 25.55 4.98
CA THR A 122 22.66 26.31 5.39
C THR A 122 23.07 27.36 4.36
N GLU A 123 23.02 27.04 3.06
CA GLU A 123 23.28 28.01 1.99
C GLU A 123 22.27 29.18 2.02
N MET A 124 20.98 28.87 2.19
CA MET A 124 19.95 29.89 2.35
C MET A 124 20.17 30.74 3.61
N ASP A 125 20.47 30.12 4.75
CA ASP A 125 20.73 30.81 6.02
C ASP A 125 21.92 31.76 5.90
N GLN A 126 22.99 31.34 5.21
CA GLN A 126 24.15 32.18 4.93
C GLN A 126 23.75 33.43 4.13
N SER A 127 22.95 33.26 3.07
CA SER A 127 22.52 34.39 2.24
C SER A 127 21.61 35.37 3.00
N VAL A 128 20.75 34.86 3.88
CA VAL A 128 19.88 35.67 4.74
C VAL A 128 20.72 36.45 5.74
N ALA A 129 21.66 35.79 6.44
CA ALA A 129 22.55 36.43 7.41
C ALA A 129 23.38 37.56 6.76
N LEU A 130 23.96 37.32 5.59
CA LEU A 130 24.70 38.34 4.84
C LEU A 130 23.82 39.54 4.47
N LYS A 131 22.57 39.31 4.07
CA LYS A 131 21.61 40.40 3.82
C LYS A 131 21.28 41.17 5.10
N THR A 132 21.06 40.49 6.21
CA THR A 132 20.81 41.11 7.53
C THR A 132 22.00 41.98 7.98
N ASP A 133 23.22 41.53 7.74
CA ASP A 133 24.47 42.26 8.03
C ASP A 133 24.76 43.40 7.04
N ARG A 134 23.82 43.72 6.14
CA ARG A 134 23.94 44.74 5.07
C ARG A 134 25.06 44.46 4.06
N LYS A 135 25.48 43.20 3.93
CA LYS A 135 26.49 42.72 2.97
C LYS A 135 25.85 42.21 1.68
N GLU A 136 25.14 43.09 0.98
CA GLU A 136 24.32 42.71 -0.18
C GLU A 136 25.12 42.07 -1.31
N ALA A 137 26.31 42.59 -1.61
CA ALA A 137 27.17 42.05 -2.66
C ALA A 137 27.61 40.60 -2.34
N GLU A 138 27.91 40.30 -1.07
CA GLU A 138 28.29 38.96 -0.62
C GLU A 138 27.08 38.01 -0.66
N ALA A 139 25.90 38.47 -0.21
CA ALA A 139 24.65 37.68 -0.27
C ALA A 139 24.31 37.29 -1.72
N LEU A 140 24.47 38.22 -2.67
CA LEU A 140 24.28 37.96 -4.09
C LEU A 140 25.36 37.05 -4.68
N ALA A 141 26.61 37.14 -4.20
CA ALA A 141 27.69 36.27 -4.66
C ALA A 141 27.40 34.81 -4.32
N VAL A 142 26.87 34.52 -3.12
CA VAL A 142 26.45 33.17 -2.71
C VAL A 142 25.40 32.60 -3.67
N ILE A 143 24.35 33.36 -3.98
CA ILE A 143 23.29 32.91 -4.91
C ILE A 143 23.85 32.65 -6.31
N LYS A 144 24.74 33.53 -6.80
CA LYS A 144 25.35 33.43 -8.13
C LYS A 144 26.26 32.20 -8.30
N THR A 145 26.70 31.56 -7.21
CA THR A 145 27.46 30.30 -7.30
C THR A 145 26.65 29.15 -7.92
N ASN A 146 25.32 29.27 -7.99
CA ASN A 146 24.39 28.20 -8.38
C ASN A 146 24.45 26.94 -7.48
N ARG A 147 25.15 26.99 -6.34
CA ARG A 147 25.19 25.89 -5.37
C ARG A 147 23.79 25.52 -4.90
N GLY A 148 22.98 26.53 -4.57
CA GLY A 148 21.59 26.32 -4.18
C GLY A 148 20.75 25.60 -5.25
N LYS A 149 21.00 25.86 -6.53
CA LYS A 149 20.32 25.15 -7.64
C LYS A 149 20.77 23.69 -7.72
N ALA A 150 22.07 23.43 -7.67
CA ALA A 150 22.60 22.07 -7.72
C ALA A 150 22.07 21.19 -6.58
N LEU A 151 21.99 21.75 -5.36
CA LEU A 151 21.40 21.07 -4.20
C LEU A 151 19.91 20.79 -4.39
N MET A 152 19.15 21.74 -4.94
CA MET A 152 17.72 21.55 -5.22
C MET A 152 17.49 20.49 -6.31
N ASP A 153 18.33 20.45 -7.35
CA ASP A 153 18.28 19.43 -8.39
C ASP A 153 18.55 18.02 -7.80
N GLU A 154 19.54 17.89 -6.92
CA GLU A 154 19.83 16.64 -6.21
C GLU A 154 18.64 16.21 -5.31
N ILE A 155 18.05 17.13 -4.55
CA ILE A 155 16.84 16.88 -3.76
C ILE A 155 15.69 16.42 -4.65
N ASN A 156 15.48 17.06 -5.81
CA ASN A 156 14.44 16.69 -6.76
C ASN A 156 14.64 15.27 -7.31
N LEU A 157 15.87 14.85 -7.58
CA LEU A 157 16.18 13.48 -8.00
C LEU A 157 15.76 12.46 -6.94
N PHE A 158 16.08 12.72 -5.67
CA PHE A 158 15.66 11.86 -4.56
C PHE A 158 14.14 11.83 -4.40
N VAL A 159 13.49 12.99 -4.39
CA VAL A 159 12.02 13.09 -4.26
C VAL A 159 11.33 12.35 -5.41
N SER A 160 11.79 12.52 -6.65
CA SER A 160 11.24 11.79 -7.80
C SER A 160 11.49 10.29 -7.71
N GLY A 161 12.64 9.86 -7.19
CA GLY A 161 12.91 8.45 -6.92
C GLY A 161 11.95 7.86 -5.88
N ILE A 162 11.69 8.59 -4.79
CA ILE A 162 10.74 8.18 -3.75
C ILE A 162 9.33 8.08 -4.31
N VAL A 163 8.87 9.12 -5.02
CA VAL A 163 7.53 9.16 -5.62
C VAL A 163 7.34 8.01 -6.61
N ARG A 164 8.30 7.76 -7.50
CA ARG A 164 8.22 6.63 -8.45
C ARG A 164 8.14 5.29 -7.74
N SER A 165 9.02 5.04 -6.78
CA SER A 165 9.00 3.77 -6.04
C SER A 165 7.69 3.59 -5.25
N ALA A 166 7.10 4.68 -4.75
CA ALA A 166 5.80 4.62 -4.08
C ALA A 166 4.66 4.34 -5.07
N ASP A 167 4.64 5.01 -6.22
CA ASP A 167 3.63 4.82 -7.27
C ASP A 167 3.70 3.40 -7.87
N ASP A 168 4.90 2.83 -8.03
CA ASP A 168 5.10 1.45 -8.48
C ASP A 168 4.50 0.45 -7.49
N ARG A 169 4.76 0.62 -6.19
CA ARG A 169 4.19 -0.24 -5.13
C ARG A 169 2.67 -0.14 -5.07
N LEU A 170 2.11 1.07 -5.22
CA LEU A 170 0.67 1.28 -5.29
C LEU A 170 0.04 0.57 -6.50
N THR A 171 0.70 0.61 -7.66
CA THR A 171 0.20 -0.01 -8.90
C THR A 171 0.22 -1.55 -8.82
N VAL A 172 1.28 -2.12 -8.25
CA VAL A 172 1.37 -3.56 -7.99
C VAL A 172 0.29 -3.99 -6.99
N GLY A 173 0.06 -3.22 -5.92
CA GLY A 173 -0.99 -3.50 -4.95
C GLY A 173 -2.40 -3.56 -5.56
N VAL A 174 -2.73 -2.64 -6.47
CA VAL A 174 -4.06 -2.59 -7.12
C VAL A 174 -4.28 -3.75 -8.10
N THR A 175 -3.23 -4.16 -8.84
CA THR A 175 -3.33 -5.23 -9.84
C THR A 175 -3.44 -6.60 -9.19
N GLU A 176 -2.64 -6.87 -8.16
CA GLU A 176 -2.75 -8.07 -7.31
C GLU A 176 -4.11 -8.13 -6.60
N GLN A 177 -4.62 -7.02 -6.07
CA GLN A 177 -5.94 -6.99 -5.40
C GLN A 177 -7.10 -7.34 -6.35
N ARG A 178 -7.04 -6.92 -7.61
CA ARG A 178 -8.04 -7.27 -8.64
C ARG A 178 -7.96 -8.74 -9.05
N ALA A 179 -6.75 -9.25 -9.29
CA ALA A 179 -6.55 -10.68 -9.58
C ALA A 179 -7.04 -11.55 -8.41
N ASN A 180 -6.79 -11.07 -7.19
CA ASN A 180 -7.19 -11.76 -5.98
C ASN A 180 -8.73 -11.82 -5.82
N ALA A 181 -9.43 -10.70 -6.05
CA ALA A 181 -10.89 -10.68 -6.02
C ALA A 181 -11.54 -11.62 -7.07
N ALA A 182 -10.92 -11.76 -8.25
CA ALA A 182 -11.40 -12.68 -9.28
C ALA A 182 -11.22 -14.16 -8.87
N GLY A 183 -10.09 -14.51 -8.24
CA GLY A 183 -9.85 -15.86 -7.72
C GLY A 183 -10.85 -16.28 -6.64
N LEU A 184 -11.14 -15.40 -5.67
CA LEU A 184 -12.13 -15.66 -4.63
C LEU A 184 -13.55 -15.87 -5.18
N ARG A 185 -13.95 -15.10 -6.20
CA ARG A 185 -15.25 -15.27 -6.85
C ARG A 185 -15.36 -16.61 -7.57
N LEU A 186 -14.30 -17.06 -8.24
CA LEU A 186 -14.32 -18.33 -8.96
C LEU A 186 -14.38 -19.51 -7.98
N VAL A 187 -13.60 -19.45 -6.90
CA VAL A 187 -13.64 -20.48 -5.84
C VAL A 187 -14.99 -20.53 -5.15
N SER A 188 -15.59 -19.39 -4.81
CA SER A 188 -16.93 -19.37 -4.18
C SER A 188 -18.03 -19.87 -5.11
N LEU A 189 -17.93 -19.60 -6.42
CA LEU A 189 -18.84 -20.16 -7.42
C LEU A 189 -18.71 -21.68 -7.53
N VAL A 190 -17.47 -22.20 -7.62
CA VAL A 190 -17.22 -23.65 -7.71
C VAL A 190 -17.67 -24.36 -6.42
N ALA A 191 -17.37 -23.79 -5.25
CA ALA A 191 -17.83 -24.30 -3.96
C ALA A 191 -19.36 -24.36 -3.87
N SER A 192 -20.04 -23.29 -4.27
CA SER A 192 -21.50 -23.22 -4.26
C SER A 192 -22.11 -24.28 -5.19
N LEU A 193 -21.53 -24.47 -6.38
CA LEU A 193 -21.96 -25.48 -7.34
C LEU A 193 -21.78 -26.90 -6.79
N LEU A 194 -20.66 -27.18 -6.13
CA LEU A 194 -20.39 -28.49 -5.51
C LEU A 194 -21.38 -28.79 -4.39
N ILE A 195 -21.71 -27.81 -3.54
CA ILE A 195 -22.73 -27.97 -2.48
C ILE A 195 -24.08 -28.31 -3.09
N VAL A 196 -24.50 -27.58 -4.14
CA VAL A 196 -25.77 -27.85 -4.84
C VAL A 196 -25.79 -29.26 -5.41
N LEU A 197 -24.72 -29.71 -6.07
CA LEU A 197 -24.62 -31.07 -6.62
C LEU A 197 -24.74 -32.16 -5.55
N VAL A 198 -24.07 -31.98 -4.40
CA VAL A 198 -24.13 -32.92 -3.28
C VAL A 198 -25.55 -32.98 -2.71
N VAL A 199 -26.18 -31.83 -2.46
CA VAL A 199 -27.55 -31.76 -1.93
C VAL A 199 -28.55 -32.37 -2.91
N SER A 200 -28.48 -32.03 -4.19
CA SER A 200 -29.34 -32.61 -5.23
C SER A 200 -29.16 -34.13 -5.33
N GLY A 201 -27.93 -34.63 -5.22
CA GLY A 201 -27.64 -36.08 -5.21
C GLY A 201 -28.30 -36.79 -4.04
N VAL A 202 -28.21 -36.23 -2.83
CA VAL A 202 -28.87 -36.77 -1.63
C VAL A 202 -30.39 -36.76 -1.78
N VAL A 203 -30.97 -35.65 -2.24
CA VAL A 203 -32.43 -35.52 -2.44
C VAL A 203 -32.94 -36.54 -3.47
N LEU A 204 -32.27 -36.69 -4.62
CA LEU A 204 -32.65 -37.66 -5.65
C LEU A 204 -32.57 -39.10 -5.13
N MET A 205 -31.56 -39.40 -4.31
CA MET A 205 -31.38 -40.71 -3.72
C MET A 205 -32.50 -41.04 -2.72
N ILE A 206 -32.86 -40.09 -1.84
CA ILE A 206 -34.01 -40.24 -0.92
C ILE A 206 -35.29 -40.45 -1.71
N TYR A 207 -35.50 -39.68 -2.79
CA TYR A 207 -36.70 -39.79 -3.61
C TYR A 207 -36.82 -41.16 -4.30
N ARG A 208 -35.70 -41.70 -4.81
CA ARG A 208 -35.66 -43.06 -5.37
C ARG A 208 -35.97 -44.12 -4.32
N TYR A 209 -35.37 -44.01 -3.13
CA TYR A 209 -35.57 -44.95 -2.03
C TYR A 209 -37.03 -44.98 -1.54
N THR A 210 -37.64 -43.80 -1.34
CA THR A 210 -39.05 -43.72 -0.95
C THR A 210 -39.95 -44.34 -2.01
N ARG A 211 -39.67 -44.11 -3.30
CA ARG A 211 -40.45 -44.66 -4.43
C ARG A 211 -40.32 -46.19 -4.54
N GLU A 212 -39.17 -46.75 -4.22
CA GLU A 212 -38.95 -48.21 -4.18
C GLU A 212 -39.73 -48.86 -3.03
N ILE A 213 -39.77 -48.23 -1.84
CA ILE A 213 -40.55 -48.73 -0.70
C ILE A 213 -42.06 -48.72 -1.00
N THR A 214 -42.58 -47.68 -1.65
CA THR A 214 -44.01 -47.62 -1.96
C THR A 214 -44.42 -48.70 -2.96
N ARG A 215 -43.59 -49.00 -3.96
CA ARG A 215 -43.84 -50.09 -4.93
C ARG A 215 -43.86 -51.47 -4.29
N ALA A 216 -42.92 -51.75 -3.38
CA ALA A 216 -42.87 -53.03 -2.67
C ALA A 216 -44.08 -53.24 -1.73
N ARG A 217 -44.74 -52.16 -1.31
CA ARG A 217 -45.93 -52.22 -0.45
C ARG A 217 -47.22 -52.48 -1.23
N ASP A 218 -47.27 -52.08 -2.51
CA ASP A 218 -48.41 -52.32 -3.39
C ASP A 218 -48.40 -53.72 -4.02
N GLU A 219 -47.23 -54.39 -4.14
CA GLU A 219 -47.15 -55.79 -4.62
C GLU A 219 -47.59 -56.84 -3.59
N HIS A 220 -47.77 -56.45 -2.32
CA HIS A 220 -48.19 -57.34 -1.23
C HIS A 220 -49.62 -57.09 -0.74
N ARG A 221 -50.46 -56.39 -1.52
CA ARG A 221 -51.91 -56.31 -1.34
C ARG A 221 -52.63 -57.05 -2.45
#